data_AF-A0A5T1SI97-F1
#
_entry.id   AF-A0A5T1SI97-F1
#
_cell.length_a   1.000
_cell.length_b   1.000
_cell.length_c   1.000
_cell.angle_alpha   90.00
_cell.angle_beta   90.00
_cell.angle_gamma   90.00
#
_symmetry.space_group_name_H-M   'P 1'
#
loop_
_entity.id
_entity.type
_entity.pdbx_description
1 polymer ?
#
loop_
_entity_poly.entity_id
_entity_poly.type
_entity_poly.pdbx_seq_one_letter_code
_entity_poly.pdbx_strand_id
1 'polypeptide(L)'
;MENLSKKECLRIEIDKGLENSLKELEDLMEKLPEQQTQTLFEQCTKNAMDAVTGHFGLASTILNAKDGGNVTTLHNFEKGIVATEEDLQKLTKYQQGYKRDSNYDKIKDNIRDNFPKIVRSEYTGEEMERGAGKNKAQLDHVISLKEIDRDPNMHLFLDDAIRAEIANHPDNLKWLDASANASKGDRDLMEWGKEIDLKTGKTNFEKYGIDEKKLKKFTIQPNQT
;
A
#
# COMPACT_ATOMS: atom_id res chain seq x y z
N MET A 1 45.83 41.44 0.65
CA MET A 1 44.75 41.41 -0.36
C MET A 1 44.57 39.96 -0.74
N GLU A 2 43.53 39.32 -0.22
CA GLU A 2 43.24 37.89 -0.45
C GLU A 2 42.93 37.66 -1.92
N ASN A 3 43.64 36.70 -2.51
CA ASN A 3 43.46 36.31 -3.91
C ASN A 3 42.27 35.35 -3.96
N LEU A 4 41.09 35.89 -4.30
CA LEU A 4 39.87 35.11 -4.46
C LEU A 4 40.12 33.93 -5.41
N SER A 5 39.63 32.75 -5.02
CA SER A 5 39.69 31.57 -5.86
C SER A 5 38.96 31.81 -7.18
N LYS A 6 39.45 31.22 -8.27
CA LYS A 6 38.82 31.31 -9.60
C LYS A 6 37.32 30.94 -9.57
N LYS A 7 36.93 30.02 -8.67
CA LYS A 7 35.53 29.62 -8.42
C LYS A 7 34.72 30.72 -7.72
N GLU A 8 35.34 31.46 -6.80
CA GLU A 8 34.70 32.57 -6.08
C GLU A 8 34.52 33.78 -6.99
N CYS A 9 35.50 34.08 -7.85
CA CYS A 9 35.36 35.11 -8.89
C CYS A 9 34.21 34.79 -9.85
N LEU A 10 34.13 33.54 -10.34
CA LEU A 10 33.03 33.08 -11.20
C LEU A 10 31.67 33.19 -10.51
N ARG A 11 31.60 32.85 -9.21
CA ARG A 11 30.36 32.97 -8.44
C ARG A 11 29.90 34.42 -8.32
N ILE A 12 30.82 35.34 -8.00
CA ILE A 12 30.53 36.78 -7.92
C ILE A 12 30.05 37.33 -9.28
N GLU A 13 30.67 36.90 -10.39
CA GLU A 13 30.23 37.30 -11.73
C GLU A 13 28.82 36.82 -12.06
N ILE A 14 28.52 35.56 -11.72
CA ILE A 14 27.18 34.99 -11.92
C ILE A 14 26.15 35.71 -11.06
N ASP A 15 26.43 35.91 -9.76
CA ASP A 15 25.52 36.55 -8.83
C ASP A 15 25.21 37.99 -9.25
N LYS A 16 26.24 38.73 -9.70
CA LYS A 16 26.10 40.11 -10.18
C LYS A 16 25.34 40.19 -11.51
N GLY A 17 25.54 39.22 -12.40
CA GLY A 17 24.75 39.08 -13.62
C GLY A 17 23.28 38.82 -13.31
N LEU A 18 22.99 37.95 -12.35
CA LEU A 18 21.64 37.62 -11.88
C LEU A 18 20.93 38.82 -11.25
N GLU A 19 21.61 39.58 -10.38
CA GLU A 19 21.05 40.79 -9.77
C GLU A 19 20.69 41.85 -10.83
N ASN A 20 21.55 42.06 -11.82
CA ASN A 20 21.28 43.02 -12.90
C ASN A 20 20.08 42.58 -13.74
N SER A 21 20.00 41.30 -14.10
CA SER A 21 18.87 40.77 -14.87
C SER A 21 17.56 40.83 -14.09
N LEU A 22 17.57 40.58 -12.78
CA LEU A 22 16.38 40.73 -11.93
C LEU A 22 15.88 42.18 -11.91
N LYS A 23 16.80 43.14 -11.80
CA LYS A 23 16.47 44.56 -11.77
C LYS A 23 15.91 45.07 -13.10
N GLU A 24 16.49 44.63 -14.22
CA GLU A 24 15.94 44.92 -15.55
C GLU A 24 14.53 44.33 -15.73
N LEU A 25 14.27 43.18 -15.10
CA LEU A 25 12.96 42.53 -15.11
C LEU A 25 11.91 43.32 -14.32
N GLU A 26 12.26 43.81 -13.13
CA GLU A 26 11.39 44.69 -12.33
C GLU A 26 11.06 45.99 -13.08
N ASP A 27 12.06 46.63 -13.69
CA ASP A 27 11.88 47.84 -14.49
C ASP A 27 10.98 47.61 -15.73
N LEU A 28 11.03 46.42 -16.32
CA LEU A 28 10.15 46.02 -17.42
C LEU A 28 8.72 45.77 -16.94
N MET A 29 8.54 45.16 -15.77
CA MET A 29 7.24 44.90 -15.16
C MET A 29 6.50 46.20 -14.80
N GLU A 30 7.20 47.26 -14.40
CA GLU A 30 6.60 48.58 -14.15
C GLU A 30 6.12 49.30 -15.42
N LYS A 31 6.76 49.02 -16.57
CA LYS A 31 6.55 49.77 -17.82
C LYS A 31 5.55 49.11 -18.78
N LEU A 32 5.14 47.87 -18.51
CA LEU A 32 4.25 47.09 -19.39
C LEU A 32 2.88 46.84 -18.72
N PRO A 33 1.77 46.93 -19.49
CA PRO A 33 0.46 46.52 -19.01
C PRO A 33 0.46 45.05 -18.58
N GLU A 34 -0.29 44.71 -17.51
CA GLU A 34 -0.32 43.39 -16.87
C GLU A 34 -0.48 42.21 -17.86
N GLN A 35 -1.34 42.36 -18.89
CA GLN A 35 -1.51 41.35 -19.96
C GLN A 35 -0.28 41.15 -20.86
N GLN A 36 0.45 42.22 -21.18
CA GLN A 36 1.67 42.13 -22.01
C GLN A 36 2.81 41.52 -21.20
N THR A 37 2.90 41.86 -19.92
CA THR A 37 3.84 41.25 -18.97
C THR A 37 3.59 39.75 -18.86
N GLN A 38 2.34 39.31 -18.68
CA GLN A 38 2.00 37.89 -18.60
C GLN A 38 2.33 37.13 -19.90
N THR A 39 2.02 37.72 -21.06
CA THR A 39 2.38 37.15 -22.37
C THR A 39 3.90 37.02 -22.54
N LEU A 40 4.66 38.04 -22.13
CA LEU A 40 6.12 38.03 -22.21
C LEU A 40 6.72 36.95 -21.30
N PHE A 41 6.20 36.80 -20.08
CA PHE A 41 6.62 35.74 -19.16
C PHE A 41 6.32 34.35 -19.71
N GLU A 42 5.14 34.14 -20.31
CA GLU A 42 4.80 32.88 -20.97
C GLU A 42 5.77 32.56 -22.12
N GLN A 43 6.07 33.55 -22.96
CA GLN A 43 7.03 33.41 -24.07
C GLN A 43 8.45 33.13 -23.58
N CYS A 44 8.90 33.82 -22.53
CA CYS A 44 10.21 33.60 -21.93
C CYS A 44 10.31 32.21 -21.29
N THR A 45 9.28 31.80 -20.55
CA THR A 45 9.17 30.46 -19.95
C THR A 45 9.22 29.39 -21.04
N LYS A 46 8.47 29.57 -22.13
CA LYS A 46 8.46 28.66 -23.27
C LYS A 46 9.83 28.58 -23.93
N ASN A 47 10.47 29.70 -24.23
CA ASN A 47 11.80 29.73 -24.86
C ASN A 47 12.87 29.10 -23.96
N ALA A 48 12.83 29.36 -22.65
CA ALA A 48 13.74 28.73 -21.68
C ALA A 48 13.51 27.21 -21.63
N MET A 49 12.25 26.76 -21.58
CA MET A 49 11.91 25.34 -21.65
C MET A 49 12.39 24.71 -22.97
N ASP A 50 12.13 25.33 -24.12
CA ASP A 50 12.57 24.84 -25.43
C ASP A 50 14.10 24.75 -25.51
N ALA A 51 14.83 25.73 -24.97
CA ALA A 51 16.28 25.72 -24.92
C ALA A 51 16.83 24.58 -24.05
N VAL A 52 16.29 24.38 -22.83
CA VAL A 52 16.68 23.27 -21.94
C VAL A 52 16.35 21.93 -22.60
N THR A 53 15.14 21.81 -23.12
CA THR A 53 14.62 20.57 -23.70
C THR A 53 15.39 20.17 -24.96
N GLY A 54 15.75 21.14 -25.80
CA GLY A 54 16.54 20.94 -27.01
C GLY A 54 18.01 20.64 -26.74
N HIS A 55 18.69 21.48 -25.96
CA HIS A 55 20.14 21.33 -25.72
C HIS A 55 20.49 20.08 -24.92
N PHE A 56 19.63 19.67 -23.99
CA PHE A 56 19.84 18.47 -23.18
C PHE A 56 19.16 17.22 -23.77
N GLY A 57 18.51 17.33 -24.93
CA GLY A 57 17.82 16.20 -25.56
C GLY A 57 16.67 15.62 -24.72
N LEU A 58 16.12 16.40 -23.78
CA LEU A 58 15.06 15.98 -22.85
C LEU A 58 13.66 16.04 -23.48
N ALA A 59 13.55 16.39 -24.76
CA ALA A 59 12.27 16.47 -25.48
C ALA A 59 11.45 15.19 -25.33
N SER A 60 12.07 14.02 -25.53
CA SER A 60 11.37 12.75 -25.36
C SER A 60 10.99 12.49 -23.90
N THR A 61 11.82 12.88 -22.92
CA THR A 61 11.53 12.72 -21.49
C THR A 61 10.36 13.58 -21.03
N ILE A 62 10.27 14.83 -21.52
CA ILE A 62 9.17 15.74 -21.19
C ILE A 62 7.89 15.33 -21.91
N LEU A 63 7.98 14.96 -23.20
CA LEU A 63 6.81 14.50 -23.96
C LEU A 63 6.26 13.17 -23.45
N ASN A 64 7.14 12.30 -22.93
CA ASN A 64 6.76 11.04 -22.29
C ASN A 64 6.59 11.17 -20.77
N ALA A 65 6.59 12.39 -20.23
CA ALA A 65 6.36 12.59 -18.81
C ALA A 65 4.91 12.17 -18.49
N LYS A 66 4.79 11.10 -17.70
CA LYS A 66 3.53 10.59 -17.20
C LYS A 66 3.39 10.97 -15.73
N ASP A 67 2.17 11.22 -15.29
CA ASP A 67 1.90 11.34 -13.86
C ASP A 67 2.31 10.03 -13.17
N GLY A 68 3.04 10.13 -12.06
CA GLY A 68 3.65 8.98 -11.38
C GLY A 68 4.88 8.34 -12.06
N GLY A 69 5.29 8.80 -13.25
CA GLY A 69 6.48 8.32 -13.95
C GLY A 69 6.30 6.99 -14.70
N ASN A 70 7.41 6.36 -15.08
CA ASN A 70 7.41 5.14 -15.92
C ASN A 70 7.20 3.83 -15.15
N VAL A 71 7.11 3.89 -13.82
CA VAL A 71 6.94 2.73 -12.96
C VAL A 71 5.82 3.01 -11.97
N THR A 72 4.90 2.06 -11.81
CA THR A 72 3.87 2.12 -10.79
C THR A 72 4.49 1.82 -9.43
N THR A 73 4.63 2.84 -8.59
CA THR A 73 4.99 2.65 -7.18
C THR A 73 3.73 2.35 -6.36
N LEU A 74 3.90 1.76 -5.17
CA LEU A 74 2.77 1.55 -4.25
C LEU A 74 2.05 2.87 -3.93
N HIS A 75 2.81 3.93 -3.67
CA HIS A 75 2.26 5.27 -3.42
C HIS A 75 1.43 5.82 -4.61
N ASN A 76 1.88 5.59 -5.84
CA ASN A 76 1.15 5.99 -7.04
C ASN A 76 -0.13 5.15 -7.18
N PHE A 77 -0.04 3.83 -6.98
CA PHE A 77 -1.17 2.91 -7.08
C PHE A 77 -2.28 3.25 -6.08
N GLU A 78 -1.92 3.56 -4.83
CA GLU A 78 -2.86 4.02 -3.79
C GLU A 78 -3.58 5.32 -4.17
N LYS A 79 -2.91 6.19 -4.93
CA LYS A 79 -3.48 7.43 -5.49
C LYS A 79 -4.25 7.22 -6.79
N GLY A 80 -4.31 6.00 -7.32
CA GLY A 80 -4.94 5.68 -8.59
C GLY A 80 -4.13 6.06 -9.82
N ILE A 81 -2.82 6.25 -9.67
CA ILE A 81 -1.88 6.60 -10.74
C ILE A 81 -1.06 5.35 -11.11
N VAL A 82 -1.03 4.98 -12.39
CA VAL A 82 -0.36 3.78 -12.90
C VAL A 82 0.43 4.07 -14.16
N ALA A 83 1.51 3.33 -14.38
CA ALA A 83 2.41 3.51 -15.52
C ALA A 83 2.02 2.71 -16.77
N THR A 84 1.31 1.57 -16.59
CA THR A 84 0.95 0.62 -17.64
C THR A 84 -0.52 0.22 -17.61
N GLU A 85 -1.01 -0.34 -18.72
CA GLU A 85 -2.38 -0.85 -18.86
C GLU A 85 -2.64 -2.07 -17.96
N GLU A 86 -1.63 -2.93 -17.77
CA GLU A 86 -1.73 -4.07 -16.86
C GLU A 86 -1.95 -3.62 -15.41
N ASP A 87 -1.23 -2.58 -14.97
CA ASP A 87 -1.43 -2.02 -13.64
C ASP A 87 -2.77 -1.29 -13.50
N LEU A 88 -3.29 -0.71 -14.59
CA LEU A 88 -4.65 -0.16 -14.63
C LEU A 88 -5.72 -1.24 -14.40
N GLN A 89 -5.53 -2.44 -14.95
CA GLN A 89 -6.42 -3.57 -14.70
C GLN A 89 -6.38 -4.01 -13.23
N LYS A 90 -5.19 -4.08 -12.63
CA LYS A 90 -5.03 -4.38 -11.19
C LYS A 90 -5.69 -3.33 -10.32
N LEU A 91 -5.49 -2.04 -10.65
CA LEU A 91 -6.12 -0.91 -9.95
C LEU A 91 -7.64 -0.98 -10.05
N THR A 92 -8.17 -1.27 -11.24
CA THR A 92 -9.61 -1.42 -11.46
C THR A 92 -10.18 -2.54 -10.61
N LYS A 93 -9.51 -3.71 -10.55
CA LYS A 93 -9.92 -4.81 -9.66
C LYS A 93 -9.88 -4.40 -8.19
N TYR A 94 -8.81 -3.75 -7.75
CA TYR A 94 -8.67 -3.24 -6.39
C TYR A 94 -9.81 -2.28 -6.01
N GLN A 95 -10.16 -1.36 -6.91
CA GLN A 95 -11.25 -0.39 -6.71
C GLN A 95 -12.66 -1.02 -6.73
N GLN A 96 -12.85 -2.14 -7.44
CA GLN A 96 -14.11 -2.92 -7.37
C GLN A 96 -14.34 -3.55 -5.99
N GLY A 97 -13.26 -3.74 -5.22
CA GLY A 97 -13.27 -4.27 -3.87
C GLY A 97 -13.49 -5.78 -3.79
N TYR A 98 -13.33 -6.28 -2.56
CA TYR A 98 -13.39 -7.71 -2.26
C TYR A 98 -14.72 -8.38 -2.64
N LYS A 99 -14.60 -9.37 -3.52
CA LYS A 99 -15.65 -10.35 -3.82
C LYS A 99 -15.13 -11.73 -3.48
N ARG A 100 -15.79 -12.39 -2.54
CA ARG A 100 -15.43 -13.76 -2.14
C ARG A 100 -15.61 -14.70 -3.34
N ASP A 101 -14.49 -15.24 -3.81
CA ASP A 101 -14.48 -16.26 -4.85
C ASP A 101 -14.57 -17.67 -4.22
N SER A 102 -15.46 -18.48 -4.78
CA SER A 102 -15.64 -19.89 -4.46
C SER A 102 -14.35 -20.73 -4.55
N ASN A 103 -13.35 -20.30 -5.33
CA ASN A 103 -12.09 -21.01 -5.45
C ASN A 103 -11.30 -21.04 -4.13
N TYR A 104 -11.32 -19.94 -3.37
CA TYR A 104 -10.71 -19.89 -2.04
C TYR A 104 -11.34 -20.91 -1.10
N ASP A 105 -12.67 -21.02 -1.13
CA ASP A 105 -13.40 -21.96 -0.28
C ASP A 105 -13.11 -23.42 -0.68
N LYS A 106 -12.96 -23.73 -1.97
CA LYS A 106 -12.59 -25.07 -2.44
C LYS A 106 -11.20 -25.51 -1.98
N ILE A 107 -10.21 -24.61 -2.05
CA ILE A 107 -8.84 -24.89 -1.60
C ILE A 107 -8.86 -25.17 -0.09
N LYS A 108 -9.51 -24.29 0.68
CA LYS A 108 -9.65 -24.45 2.13
C LYS A 108 -10.36 -25.75 2.52
N ASP A 109 -11.42 -26.12 1.81
CA ASP A 109 -12.16 -27.35 2.06
C ASP A 109 -11.32 -28.59 1.75
N ASN A 110 -10.52 -28.58 0.68
CA ASN A 110 -9.57 -29.65 0.40
C ASN A 110 -8.54 -29.78 1.53
N ILE A 111 -7.94 -28.67 1.96
CA ILE A 111 -7.01 -28.63 3.09
C ILE A 111 -7.67 -29.24 4.32
N ARG A 112 -8.87 -28.77 4.70
CA ARG A 112 -9.66 -29.27 5.83
C ARG A 112 -9.87 -30.78 5.78
N ASP A 113 -10.17 -31.32 4.61
CA ASP A 113 -10.52 -32.73 4.44
C ASP A 113 -9.31 -33.67 4.48
N ASN A 114 -8.09 -33.14 4.29
CA ASN A 114 -6.84 -33.86 4.50
C ASN A 114 -6.45 -33.99 5.99
N PHE A 115 -7.15 -33.33 6.91
CA PHE A 115 -6.92 -33.47 8.36
C PHE A 115 -7.76 -34.58 9.00
N PRO A 116 -7.27 -35.17 10.10
CA PRO A 116 -8.04 -36.13 10.90
C PRO A 116 -9.33 -35.51 11.44
N LYS A 117 -10.26 -36.38 11.86
CA LYS A 117 -11.56 -35.95 12.39
C LYS A 117 -11.44 -35.17 13.71
N ILE A 118 -10.44 -35.50 14.53
CA ILE A 118 -10.09 -34.78 15.75
C ILE A 118 -8.86 -33.94 15.47
N VAL A 119 -8.93 -32.65 15.78
CA VAL A 119 -7.89 -31.65 15.54
C VAL A 119 -7.63 -30.88 16.83
N ARG A 120 -6.44 -30.31 16.96
CA ARG A 120 -6.06 -29.51 18.11
C ARG A 120 -6.08 -28.04 17.73
N SER A 121 -6.83 -27.23 18.48
CA SER A 121 -6.85 -25.78 18.32
C SER A 121 -5.47 -25.19 18.61
N GLU A 122 -4.86 -24.48 17.68
CA GLU A 122 -3.55 -23.86 17.91
C GLU A 122 -3.63 -22.58 18.75
N TYR A 123 -4.85 -22.09 19.02
CA TYR A 123 -5.16 -20.94 19.86
C TYR A 123 -5.32 -21.34 21.35
N THR A 124 -6.06 -22.42 21.62
CA THR A 124 -6.40 -22.86 22.98
C THR A 124 -5.60 -24.09 23.42
N GLY A 125 -5.16 -24.92 22.47
CA GLY A 125 -4.52 -26.20 22.72
C GLY A 125 -5.50 -27.36 22.95
N GLU A 126 -6.80 -27.12 22.90
CA GLU A 126 -7.83 -28.13 23.13
C GLU A 126 -8.06 -29.01 21.90
N GLU A 127 -8.40 -30.27 22.12
CA GLU A 127 -8.78 -31.20 21.05
C GLU A 127 -10.29 -31.15 20.81
N MET A 128 -10.67 -31.04 19.54
CA MET A 128 -12.04 -30.86 19.12
C MET A 128 -12.30 -31.64 17.83
N GLU A 129 -13.54 -32.04 17.61
CA GLU A 129 -13.94 -32.61 16.33
C GLU A 129 -14.04 -31.49 15.28
N ARG A 130 -13.45 -31.68 14.09
CA ARG A 130 -13.60 -30.72 13.00
C ARG A 130 -15.06 -30.65 12.53
N GLY A 131 -15.56 -29.46 12.25
CA GLY A 131 -16.93 -29.26 11.76
C GLY A 131 -17.52 -27.89 12.09
N ALA A 132 -18.78 -27.71 11.73
CA ALA A 132 -19.53 -26.51 12.09
C ALA A 132 -20.34 -26.74 13.37
N GLY A 133 -20.52 -25.68 14.16
CA GLY A 133 -21.36 -25.69 15.36
C GLY A 133 -20.59 -25.77 16.67
N LYS A 134 -21.34 -25.82 17.78
CA LYS A 134 -20.79 -25.74 19.13
C LYS A 134 -19.84 -26.91 19.43
N ASN A 135 -18.72 -26.63 20.10
CA ASN A 135 -17.68 -27.62 20.46
C ASN A 135 -17.04 -28.31 19.24
N LYS A 136 -17.02 -27.64 18.08
CA LYS A 136 -16.32 -28.09 16.88
C LYS A 136 -15.22 -27.10 16.53
N ALA A 137 -14.24 -27.55 15.77
CA ALA A 137 -13.19 -26.68 15.24
C ALA A 137 -13.35 -26.42 13.74
N GLN A 138 -13.03 -25.20 13.32
CA GLN A 138 -12.94 -24.76 11.94
C GLN A 138 -11.55 -24.19 11.66
N LEU A 139 -11.11 -24.26 10.40
CA LEU A 139 -9.94 -23.52 9.95
C LEU A 139 -10.28 -22.03 9.94
N ASP A 140 -9.60 -21.26 10.78
CA ASP A 140 -9.58 -19.81 10.80
C ASP A 140 -8.45 -19.30 9.89
N HIS A 141 -8.69 -18.16 9.25
CA HIS A 141 -7.63 -17.41 8.58
C HIS A 141 -7.10 -16.39 9.59
N VAL A 142 -5.82 -16.50 9.96
CA VAL A 142 -5.17 -15.56 10.87
C VAL A 142 -5.30 -14.14 10.29
N ILE A 143 -4.81 -13.97 9.07
CA ILE A 143 -5.02 -12.82 8.18
C ILE A 143 -6.19 -13.14 7.27
N SER A 144 -7.25 -12.34 7.34
CA SER A 144 -8.49 -12.65 6.62
C SER A 144 -8.32 -12.50 5.09
N LEU A 145 -9.15 -13.22 4.32
CA LEU A 145 -9.21 -13.06 2.87
C LEU A 145 -9.46 -11.61 2.45
N LYS A 146 -10.32 -10.92 3.19
CA LYS A 146 -10.69 -9.54 2.93
C LYS A 146 -9.54 -8.58 3.21
N GLU A 147 -8.69 -8.90 4.18
CA GLU A 147 -7.50 -8.11 4.51
C GLU A 147 -6.45 -8.24 3.39
N ILE A 148 -6.16 -9.48 2.97
CA ILE A 148 -5.25 -9.74 1.84
C ILE A 148 -5.73 -9.05 0.55
N ASP A 149 -7.03 -9.09 0.27
CA ASP A 149 -7.60 -8.47 -0.94
C ASP A 149 -7.74 -6.94 -0.85
N ARG A 150 -7.77 -6.38 0.37
CA ARG A 150 -7.80 -4.91 0.54
C ARG A 150 -6.41 -4.28 0.64
N ASP A 151 -5.35 -5.09 0.59
CA ASP A 151 -4.00 -4.58 0.60
C ASP A 151 -3.56 -4.17 -0.84
N PRO A 152 -3.31 -2.86 -1.10
CA PRO A 152 -2.86 -2.39 -2.40
C PRO A 152 -1.52 -3.01 -2.83
N ASN A 153 -0.66 -3.38 -1.88
CA ASN A 153 0.61 -4.05 -2.17
C ASN A 153 0.37 -5.43 -2.77
N MET A 154 -0.59 -6.17 -2.21
CA MET A 154 -0.98 -7.49 -2.73
C MET A 154 -1.57 -7.38 -4.14
N HIS A 155 -2.37 -6.35 -4.41
CA HIS A 155 -2.95 -6.13 -5.74
C HIS A 155 -1.94 -5.69 -6.80
N LEU A 156 -0.97 -4.86 -6.43
CA LEU A 156 0.02 -4.33 -7.37
C LEU A 156 1.04 -5.40 -7.77
N PHE A 157 1.53 -6.18 -6.80
CA PHE A 157 2.68 -7.07 -7.00
C PHE A 157 2.32 -8.54 -7.20
N LEU A 158 1.12 -8.97 -6.82
CA LEU A 158 0.72 -10.38 -6.88
C LEU A 158 -0.53 -10.58 -7.74
N ASP A 159 -0.58 -11.71 -8.44
CA ASP A 159 -1.79 -12.12 -9.14
C ASP A 159 -2.81 -12.78 -8.20
N ASP A 160 -4.03 -12.99 -8.73
CA ASP A 160 -5.16 -13.51 -7.97
C ASP A 160 -4.89 -14.95 -7.45
N ALA A 161 -4.09 -15.74 -8.16
CA ALA A 161 -3.76 -17.12 -7.79
C ALA A 161 -2.78 -17.15 -6.62
N ILE A 162 -1.72 -16.33 -6.66
CA ILE A 162 -0.75 -16.21 -5.58
C ILE A 162 -1.42 -15.65 -4.32
N ARG A 163 -2.34 -14.68 -4.43
CA ARG A 163 -3.12 -14.21 -3.26
C ARG A 163 -3.97 -15.33 -2.66
N ALA A 164 -4.53 -16.22 -3.48
CA ALA A 164 -5.24 -17.40 -3.02
C ALA A 164 -4.34 -18.43 -2.32
N GLU A 165 -3.11 -18.61 -2.80
CA GLU A 165 -2.12 -19.45 -2.15
C GLU A 165 -1.68 -18.88 -0.80
N ILE A 166 -1.40 -17.58 -0.71
CA ILE A 166 -1.05 -16.90 0.55
C ILE A 166 -2.17 -17.03 1.56
N ALA A 167 -3.41 -16.78 1.14
CA ALA A 167 -4.57 -16.90 2.02
C ALA A 167 -4.74 -18.31 2.59
N ASN A 168 -4.51 -19.33 1.75
CA ASN A 168 -4.68 -20.74 2.13
C ASN A 168 -3.38 -21.40 2.61
N HIS A 169 -2.31 -20.64 2.81
CA HIS A 169 -1.05 -21.19 3.28
C HIS A 169 -1.23 -21.82 4.67
N PRO A 170 -0.60 -22.98 4.97
CA PRO A 170 -0.70 -23.62 6.29
C PRO A 170 -0.33 -22.72 7.47
N ASP A 171 0.47 -21.68 7.24
CA ASP A 171 0.80 -20.68 8.27
C ASP A 171 -0.32 -19.68 8.52
N ASN A 172 -1.17 -19.41 7.53
CA ASN A 172 -2.33 -18.54 7.68
C ASN A 172 -3.59 -19.31 8.13
N LEU A 173 -3.60 -20.63 8.02
CA LEU A 173 -4.73 -21.48 8.43
C LEU A 173 -4.47 -22.14 9.78
N LYS A 174 -5.31 -21.85 10.78
CA LYS A 174 -5.21 -22.41 12.14
C LYS A 174 -6.56 -22.93 12.60
N TRP A 175 -6.60 -24.07 13.29
CA TRP A 175 -7.81 -24.59 13.90
C TRP A 175 -8.22 -23.74 15.09
N LEU A 176 -9.47 -23.27 15.06
CA LEU A 176 -10.10 -22.47 16.10
C LEU A 176 -11.48 -23.04 16.42
N ASP A 177 -11.99 -22.84 17.64
CA ASP A 177 -13.38 -23.14 17.97
C ASP A 177 -14.32 -22.45 16.97
N ALA A 178 -15.30 -23.17 16.45
CA ALA A 178 -16.18 -22.69 15.40
C ALA A 178 -17.01 -21.46 15.84
N SER A 179 -17.34 -21.36 17.12
CA SER A 179 -18.07 -20.20 17.68
C SER A 179 -17.15 -18.99 17.81
N ALA A 180 -15.88 -19.21 18.16
CA ALA A 180 -14.85 -18.18 18.17
C ALA A 180 -14.56 -17.67 16.74
N ASN A 181 -14.37 -18.58 15.78
CA ASN A 181 -14.17 -18.27 14.36
C ASN A 181 -15.34 -17.46 13.78
N ALA A 182 -16.58 -17.90 14.03
CA ALA A 182 -17.78 -17.18 13.62
C ALA A 182 -17.89 -15.81 14.30
N SER A 183 -17.46 -15.69 15.56
CA SER A 183 -17.43 -14.41 16.26
C SER A 183 -16.35 -13.48 15.73
N LYS A 184 -15.14 -13.96 15.40
CA LYS A 184 -14.05 -13.16 14.84
C LYS A 184 -14.43 -12.57 13.48
N GLY A 185 -14.91 -13.43 12.57
CA GLY A 185 -15.27 -13.03 11.22
C GLY A 185 -14.04 -12.57 10.42
N ASP A 186 -14.14 -11.39 9.82
CA ASP A 186 -13.09 -10.76 9.00
C ASP A 186 -12.21 -9.77 9.78
N ARG A 187 -12.40 -9.67 11.10
CA ARG A 187 -11.65 -8.75 11.96
C ARG A 187 -10.25 -9.26 12.25
N ASP A 188 -9.34 -8.33 12.54
CA ASP A 188 -8.03 -8.64 13.07
C ASP A 188 -8.16 -9.42 14.38
N LEU A 189 -7.28 -10.41 14.57
CA LEU A 189 -7.32 -11.31 15.72
C LEU A 189 -7.09 -10.56 17.03
N MET A 190 -6.18 -9.59 17.05
CA MET A 190 -5.80 -8.86 18.27
C MET A 190 -6.84 -7.81 18.61
N GLU A 191 -7.39 -7.11 17.61
CA GLU A 191 -8.51 -6.20 17.78
C GLU A 191 -9.74 -6.94 18.32
N TRP A 192 -10.18 -7.99 17.61
CA TRP A 192 -11.33 -8.80 18.02
C TRP A 192 -11.12 -9.42 19.41
N GLY A 193 -9.93 -9.98 19.67
CA GLY A 193 -9.63 -10.66 20.92
C GLY A 193 -9.73 -9.77 22.15
N LYS A 194 -9.39 -8.49 22.01
CA LYS A 194 -9.38 -7.48 23.10
C LYS A 194 -10.71 -6.77 23.29
N GLU A 195 -11.66 -6.92 22.38
CA GLU A 195 -13.01 -6.37 22.55
C GLU A 195 -13.65 -6.92 23.83
N ILE A 196 -14.20 -6.00 24.63
CA ILE A 196 -14.87 -6.31 25.89
C ILE A 196 -16.36 -6.51 25.65
N ASP A 197 -16.88 -7.66 26.05
CA ASP A 197 -18.33 -7.88 26.11
C ASP A 197 -18.91 -7.07 27.28
N LEU A 198 -19.70 -6.05 26.96
CA LEU A 198 -20.30 -5.14 27.94
C LEU A 198 -21.21 -5.81 28.98
N LYS A 199 -21.73 -7.01 28.70
CA LYS A 199 -22.61 -7.75 29.63
C LYS A 199 -21.80 -8.57 30.62
N THR A 200 -20.68 -9.13 30.18
CA THR A 200 -19.87 -10.05 31.01
C THR A 200 -18.62 -9.41 31.58
N GLY A 201 -18.19 -8.27 31.03
CA GLY A 201 -16.95 -7.59 31.37
C GLY A 201 -15.68 -8.29 30.88
N LYS A 202 -15.81 -9.40 30.13
CA LYS A 202 -14.70 -10.21 29.64
C LYS A 202 -14.33 -9.86 28.21
N THR A 203 -13.06 -9.98 27.90
CA THR A 203 -12.54 -9.95 26.53
C THR A 203 -12.94 -11.20 25.75
N ASN A 204 -12.90 -11.15 24.42
CA ASN A 204 -13.13 -12.34 23.60
C ASN A 204 -12.05 -13.41 23.86
N PHE A 205 -10.80 -13.03 24.10
CA PHE A 205 -9.76 -13.98 24.50
C PHE A 205 -10.12 -14.72 25.79
N GLU A 206 -10.59 -14.03 26.82
CA GLU A 206 -11.04 -14.67 28.07
C GLU A 206 -12.29 -15.52 27.85
N LYS A 207 -13.22 -15.07 27.02
CA LYS A 207 -14.47 -15.78 26.71
C LYS A 207 -14.21 -17.12 26.02
N TYR A 208 -13.23 -17.18 25.12
CA TYR A 208 -12.90 -18.38 24.33
C TYR A 208 -11.67 -19.13 24.85
N GLY A 209 -11.09 -18.72 25.98
CA GLY A 209 -9.93 -19.39 26.58
C GLY A 209 -8.65 -19.29 25.75
N ILE A 210 -8.51 -18.22 24.97
CA ILE A 210 -7.35 -17.98 24.10
C ILE A 210 -6.29 -17.22 24.89
N ASP A 211 -5.07 -17.74 24.90
CA ASP A 211 -3.93 -17.09 25.56
C ASP A 211 -3.21 -16.14 24.59
N GLU A 212 -3.39 -14.83 24.77
CA GLU A 212 -2.77 -13.78 23.96
C GLU A 212 -1.25 -13.98 23.80
N LYS A 213 -0.56 -14.47 24.84
CA LYS A 213 0.91 -14.66 24.78
C LYS A 213 1.30 -15.73 23.77
N LYS A 214 0.44 -16.73 23.55
CA LYS A 214 0.65 -17.78 22.56
C LYS A 214 0.39 -17.30 21.14
N LEU A 215 -0.29 -16.15 20.95
CA LEU A 215 -0.60 -15.61 19.62
C LEU A 215 0.57 -14.85 18.99
N LYS A 216 1.60 -14.52 19.77
CA LYS A 216 2.84 -13.90 19.24
C LYS A 216 3.52 -14.71 18.15
N LYS A 217 3.28 -16.02 18.08
CA LYS A 217 3.79 -16.90 17.02
C LYS A 217 3.05 -16.73 15.68
N PHE A 218 1.87 -16.10 15.71
CA PHE A 218 1.01 -15.87 14.54
C PHE A 218 1.10 -14.44 14.01
N THR A 219 1.60 -13.52 14.82
CA THR A 219 1.79 -12.12 14.42
C THR A 219 3.13 -11.97 13.73
N ILE A 220 3.13 -11.70 12.42
CA ILE A 220 4.31 -11.21 11.71
C ILE A 220 4.55 -9.78 12.22
N GLN A 221 5.69 -9.53 12.86
CA GLN A 221 6.02 -8.16 13.24
C GLN A 221 6.28 -7.33 11.98
N PRO A 222 5.58 -6.21 11.75
CA PRO A 222 5.70 -5.43 10.51
C PRO A 222 7.07 -4.79 10.28
N ASN A 223 7.99 -4.84 11.24
CA ASN A 223 9.23 -4.05 11.25
C ASN A 223 10.52 -4.89 11.36
N GLN A 224 10.68 -5.88 10.48
CA GLN A 224 11.99 -6.53 10.25
C GLN A 224 12.30 -6.65 8.75
N THR A 225 12.47 -5.52 8.08
CA THR A 225 13.28 -5.36 6.87
C THR A 225 13.73 -3.92 6.77
#